data_AF-A0A2D8LV83-F1
#
_entry.id   AF-A0A2D8LV83-F1
#
_cell.length_a   1.000
_cell.length_b   1.000
_cell.length_c   1.000
_cell.angle_alpha   90.00
_cell.angle_beta   90.00
_cell.angle_gamma   90.00
#
_symmetry.space_group_name_H-M   'P 1'
#
loop_
_entity.id
_entity.type
_entity.pdbx_description
1 polymer ?
#
loop_
_entity_poly.entity_id
_entity_poly.type
_entity_poly.pdbx_seq_one_letter_code
_entity_poly.pdbx_strand_id
1 'polypeptide(L)'
;RRAAAGHTLDEARDAAAALWAGYSAVAAANPDLAVDAMNADEIREPSPANRMVSWPYTKAMCANNTVDHGGALILTTHERAEALGVPADHRVYLRDLVTAADSDTFLTRADVARVPGLDNAVAALRERWGDLATLDHIDLYGCFPSMVAYTAEAMGLDPGRELTVAGGLGFMGAPLNFAAGQALIAMVRRLREHPGELGLVQGNGGHATKHALGVFSTTPPDELVLTRTAESVGDQELRADDDAAGDAVIDGITVEYERSGPTRAVAICRFVDGRGRLWANSSDPAILRAAVTEELVGTSVSVVGGEFSR
;
A
#
# COMPACT_ATOMS: atom_id res chain seq x y z
N ARG A 1 -11.43 -5.67 -1.08
CA ARG A 1 -11.91 -4.28 -0.85
C ARG A 1 -12.89 -3.80 -1.92
N ARG A 2 -12.50 -3.69 -3.20
CA ARG A 2 -13.41 -3.26 -4.30
C ARG A 2 -14.78 -3.95 -4.25
N ALA A 3 -14.79 -5.28 -4.30
CA ALA A 3 -16.01 -6.08 -4.24
C ALA A 3 -16.82 -5.84 -2.96
N ALA A 4 -16.16 -5.79 -1.81
CA ALA A 4 -16.79 -5.51 -0.51
C ALA A 4 -17.43 -4.11 -0.43
N ALA A 5 -16.86 -3.12 -1.13
CA ALA A 5 -17.42 -1.77 -1.24
C ALA A 5 -18.50 -1.64 -2.34
N GLY A 6 -18.77 -2.71 -3.11
CA GLY A 6 -19.73 -2.69 -4.21
C GLY A 6 -19.30 -1.84 -5.42
N HIS A 7 -18.03 -1.44 -5.49
CA HIS A 7 -17.53 -0.64 -6.62
C HIS A 7 -17.40 -1.51 -7.88
N THR A 8 -17.82 -0.94 -9.00
CA THR A 8 -17.59 -1.52 -10.32
C THR A 8 -16.09 -1.61 -10.63
N LEU A 9 -15.75 -2.40 -11.65
CA LEU A 9 -14.37 -2.53 -12.11
C LEU A 9 -13.81 -1.19 -12.60
N ASP A 10 -14.61 -0.42 -13.34
CA ASP A 10 -14.19 0.87 -13.89
C ASP A 10 -14.07 1.94 -12.80
N GLU A 11 -15.02 2.07 -11.87
CA GLU A 11 -14.92 3.02 -10.75
C GLU A 11 -13.63 2.81 -9.93
N ALA A 12 -13.26 1.54 -9.71
CA ALA A 12 -12.02 1.22 -8.99
C ALA A 12 -10.76 1.59 -9.78
N ARG A 13 -10.78 1.43 -11.10
CA ARG A 13 -9.67 1.84 -11.99
C ARG A 13 -9.55 3.36 -12.06
N ASP A 14 -10.68 4.06 -12.15
CA ASP A 14 -10.73 5.53 -12.17
C ASP A 14 -10.16 6.09 -10.86
N ALA A 15 -10.62 5.57 -9.72
CA ALA A 15 -10.13 5.98 -8.41
C ALA A 15 -8.63 5.69 -8.22
N ALA A 16 -8.17 4.51 -8.65
CA ALA A 16 -6.75 4.17 -8.60
C ALA A 16 -5.89 5.11 -9.45
N ALA A 17 -6.35 5.46 -10.66
CA ALA A 17 -5.65 6.35 -11.57
C ALA A 17 -5.60 7.80 -11.06
N ALA A 18 -6.73 8.31 -10.55
CA ALA A 18 -6.80 9.65 -9.97
C ALA A 18 -5.86 9.80 -8.76
N LEU A 19 -5.85 8.81 -7.87
CA LEU A 19 -4.92 8.77 -6.73
C LEU A 19 -3.46 8.78 -7.20
N TRP A 20 -3.14 7.97 -8.21
CA TRP A 20 -1.77 7.86 -8.72
C TRP A 20 -1.30 9.12 -9.46
N ALA A 21 -2.20 9.86 -10.11
CA ALA A 21 -1.88 11.15 -10.74
C ALA A 21 -1.38 12.17 -9.70
N GLY A 22 -1.96 12.17 -8.49
CA GLY A 22 -1.47 12.98 -7.38
C GLY A 22 -0.03 12.62 -6.96
N TYR A 23 0.26 11.32 -6.86
CA TYR A 23 1.62 10.84 -6.57
C TYR A 23 2.62 11.22 -7.67
N SER A 24 2.20 11.11 -8.93
CA SER A 24 3.01 11.48 -10.09
C SER A 24 3.34 12.97 -10.09
N ALA A 25 2.37 13.83 -9.76
CA ALA A 25 2.56 15.27 -9.69
C ALA A 25 3.58 15.67 -8.61
N VAL A 26 3.50 15.06 -7.42
CA VAL A 26 4.49 15.28 -6.33
C VAL A 26 5.88 14.86 -6.77
N ALA A 27 6.01 13.68 -7.41
CA ALA A 27 7.31 13.20 -7.90
C ALA A 27 7.90 14.13 -8.97
N ALA A 28 7.09 14.62 -9.92
CA ALA A 28 7.52 15.51 -10.98
C ALA A 28 7.91 16.92 -10.48
N ALA A 29 7.37 17.34 -9.33
CA ALA A 29 7.75 18.60 -8.69
C ALA A 29 9.06 18.49 -7.89
N ASN A 30 9.58 17.28 -7.66
CA ASN A 30 10.82 17.07 -6.91
C ASN A 30 12.04 17.35 -7.81
N PRO A 31 12.89 18.34 -7.50
CA PRO A 31 14.05 18.69 -8.32
C PRO A 31 15.14 17.62 -8.36
N ASP A 32 15.12 16.65 -7.42
CA ASP A 32 16.05 15.53 -7.39
C ASP A 32 15.61 14.38 -8.34
N LEU A 33 14.40 14.45 -8.91
CA LEU A 33 13.84 13.43 -9.80
C LEU A 33 13.75 13.94 -11.24
N ALA A 34 14.03 13.04 -12.18
CA ALA A 34 13.85 13.29 -13.62
C ALA A 34 12.65 12.47 -14.13
N VAL A 35 11.45 12.82 -13.66
CA VAL A 35 10.20 12.15 -14.04
C VAL A 35 9.15 13.18 -14.47
N ASP A 36 8.44 12.88 -15.55
CA ASP A 36 7.33 13.71 -16.00
C ASP A 36 6.06 13.37 -15.23
N ALA A 37 5.22 14.38 -15.00
CA ALA A 37 3.90 14.17 -14.42
C ALA A 37 3.01 13.42 -15.42
N MET A 38 2.25 12.45 -14.92
CA MET A 38 1.23 11.73 -15.67
C MET A 38 -0.15 12.11 -15.13
N ASN A 39 -1.11 12.31 -16.03
CA ASN A 39 -2.51 12.48 -15.67
C ASN A 39 -3.21 11.12 -15.48
N ALA A 40 -4.45 11.16 -14.96
CA ALA A 40 -5.21 9.96 -14.65
C ALA A 40 -5.46 9.07 -15.89
N ASP A 41 -5.78 9.64 -17.05
CA ASP A 41 -6.04 8.87 -18.28
C ASP A 41 -4.78 8.15 -18.76
N GLU A 42 -3.62 8.83 -18.73
CA GLU A 42 -2.32 8.25 -19.08
C GLU A 42 -1.94 7.07 -18.16
N ILE A 43 -2.31 7.16 -16.90
CA ILE A 43 -2.06 6.12 -15.89
C ILE A 43 -3.04 4.95 -16.06
N ARG A 44 -4.32 5.25 -16.31
CA ARG A 44 -5.41 4.29 -16.41
C ARG A 44 -5.33 3.42 -17.66
N GLU A 45 -5.04 4.05 -18.80
CA GLU A 45 -5.17 3.43 -20.11
C GLU A 45 -3.88 2.75 -20.57
N PRO A 46 -3.95 1.47 -21.00
CA PRO A 46 -2.78 0.79 -21.52
C PRO A 46 -2.22 1.46 -22.78
N SER A 47 -0.91 1.64 -22.82
CA SER A 47 -0.17 2.12 -23.99
C SER A 47 1.14 1.33 -24.18
N PRO A 48 1.86 1.49 -25.30
CA PRO A 48 3.19 0.86 -25.45
C PRO A 48 4.17 1.23 -24.32
N ALA A 49 4.06 2.45 -23.78
CA ALA A 49 4.88 2.91 -22.66
C ALA A 49 4.30 2.50 -21.29
N ASN A 50 2.97 2.34 -21.19
CA ASN A 50 2.23 2.02 -19.99
C ASN A 50 1.37 0.75 -20.15
N ARG A 51 1.99 -0.38 -20.50
CA ARG A 51 1.28 -1.66 -20.71
C ARG A 51 0.57 -2.14 -19.43
N MET A 52 -0.41 -3.04 -19.58
CA MET A 52 -0.89 -3.86 -18.45
C MET A 52 0.22 -4.76 -17.90
N VAL A 53 0.28 -4.88 -16.57
CA VAL A 53 1.18 -5.82 -15.87
C VAL A 53 0.37 -6.97 -15.30
N SER A 54 -0.60 -6.62 -14.46
CA SER A 54 -1.64 -7.54 -13.99
C SER A 54 -2.89 -6.73 -13.79
N TRP A 55 -4.05 -7.22 -14.22
CA TRP A 55 -5.31 -6.54 -13.98
C TRP A 55 -5.51 -6.31 -12.47
N PRO A 56 -5.84 -5.09 -12.00
CA PRO A 56 -6.26 -3.92 -12.79
C PRO A 56 -5.16 -2.90 -13.10
N TYR A 57 -3.89 -3.21 -12.80
CA TYR A 57 -2.78 -2.27 -12.81
C TYR A 57 -1.97 -2.28 -14.11
N THR A 58 -1.82 -1.07 -14.65
CA THR A 58 -0.82 -0.74 -15.67
C THR A 58 0.58 -0.61 -15.06
N LYS A 59 1.61 -0.52 -15.90
CA LYS A 59 3.00 -0.34 -15.48
C LYS A 59 3.18 0.88 -14.57
N ALA A 60 2.52 1.99 -14.86
CA ALA A 60 2.61 3.23 -14.07
C ALA A 60 2.04 3.06 -12.66
N MET A 61 1.11 2.13 -12.46
CA MET A 61 0.52 1.80 -11.16
C MET A 61 1.37 0.82 -10.32
N CYS A 62 2.52 0.38 -10.84
CA CYS A 62 3.43 -0.54 -10.14
C CYS A 62 4.68 0.20 -9.66
N ALA A 63 5.24 -0.25 -8.54
CA ALA A 63 6.54 0.22 -8.05
C ALA A 63 7.64 0.10 -9.12
N ASN A 64 8.47 1.14 -9.26
CA ASN A 64 9.56 1.20 -10.24
C ASN A 64 10.91 0.96 -9.56
N ASN A 65 11.44 -0.26 -9.68
CA ASN A 65 12.74 -0.63 -9.11
C ASN A 65 13.94 -0.36 -10.05
N THR A 66 13.73 0.33 -11.17
CA THR A 66 14.81 0.69 -12.11
C THR A 66 15.39 2.06 -11.74
N VAL A 67 15.96 2.14 -10.53
CA VAL A 67 16.56 3.37 -9.97
C VAL A 67 17.86 3.07 -9.24
N ASP A 68 18.77 4.04 -9.20
CA ASP A 68 20.00 3.99 -8.40
C ASP A 68 20.03 5.18 -7.43
N HIS A 69 19.33 5.03 -6.31
CA HIS A 69 19.13 6.08 -5.31
C HIS A 69 19.85 5.73 -4.00
N GLY A 70 20.54 6.72 -3.43
CA GLY A 70 21.16 6.65 -2.11
C GLY A 70 20.56 7.69 -1.16
N GLY A 71 20.57 7.38 0.13
CA GLY A 71 20.09 8.31 1.15
C GLY A 71 20.52 7.86 2.55
N ALA A 72 20.61 8.81 3.48
CA ALA A 72 20.96 8.53 4.86
C ALA A 72 20.22 9.48 5.82
N LEU A 73 19.92 8.96 7.00
CA LEU A 73 19.43 9.73 8.14
C LEU A 73 20.46 9.60 9.26
N ILE A 74 20.78 10.71 9.91
CA ILE A 74 21.65 10.71 11.09
C ILE A 74 20.76 10.83 12.32
N LEU A 75 20.78 9.80 13.17
CA LEU A 75 20.04 9.77 14.42
C LEU A 75 20.99 10.01 15.58
N THR A 76 20.54 10.80 16.56
CA THR A 76 21.28 11.07 17.78
C THR A 76 20.28 11.46 18.89
N THR A 77 20.73 11.45 20.14
CA THR A 77 19.96 12.03 21.25
C THR A 77 19.98 13.56 21.16
N HIS A 78 18.97 14.20 21.75
CA HIS A 78 18.90 15.67 21.84
C HIS A 78 20.13 16.25 22.53
N GLU A 79 20.53 15.70 23.68
CA GLU A 79 21.72 16.11 24.44
C GLU A 79 23.00 16.02 23.61
N ARG A 80 23.13 14.98 22.78
CA ARG A 80 24.30 14.82 21.91
C ARG A 80 24.27 15.79 20.74
N ALA A 81 23.10 16.12 20.19
CA ALA A 81 22.96 17.16 19.17
C ALA A 81 23.34 18.55 19.72
N GLU A 82 22.94 18.87 20.95
CA GLU A 82 23.36 20.07 21.68
C GLU A 82 24.88 20.11 21.87
N ALA A 83 25.48 19.04 22.42
CA ALA A 83 26.91 18.96 22.67
C ALA A 83 27.77 19.08 21.40
N LEU A 84 27.23 18.68 20.24
CA LEU A 84 27.88 18.80 18.93
C LEU A 84 27.56 20.11 18.21
N GLY A 85 26.71 20.98 18.77
CA GLY A 85 26.34 22.26 18.16
C GLY A 85 25.48 22.12 16.89
N VAL A 86 24.70 21.04 16.76
CA VAL A 86 23.78 20.86 15.61
C VAL A 86 22.70 21.96 15.66
N PRO A 87 22.49 22.79 14.65
CA PRO A 87 21.47 23.85 14.68
C PRO A 87 20.06 23.32 14.96
N ALA A 88 19.23 24.06 15.72
CA ALA A 88 17.89 23.60 16.13
C ALA A 88 16.94 23.40 14.93
N ASP A 89 17.04 24.27 13.93
CA ASP A 89 16.33 24.21 12.64
C ASP A 89 16.77 23.04 11.75
N HIS A 90 17.86 22.35 12.08
CA HIS A 90 18.28 21.11 11.42
C HIS A 90 17.74 19.85 12.13
N ARG A 91 16.98 19.97 13.22
CA ARG A 91 16.56 18.82 14.03
C ARG A 91 15.07 18.51 13.79
N VAL A 92 14.79 17.24 13.55
CA VAL A 92 13.43 16.70 13.47
C VAL A 92 13.35 15.54 14.46
N TYR A 93 12.28 15.50 15.23
CA TYR A 93 12.07 14.55 16.31
C TYR A 93 10.96 13.58 15.95
N LEU A 94 11.17 12.31 16.30
CA LEU A 94 10.09 11.33 16.37
C LEU A 94 9.14 11.73 17.50
N ARG A 95 7.84 11.75 17.21
CA ARG A 95 6.75 12.12 18.12
C ARG A 95 5.89 10.95 18.52
N ASP A 96 5.75 9.96 17.64
CA ASP A 96 5.14 8.68 17.94
C ASP A 96 5.61 7.63 16.93
N LEU A 97 5.62 6.36 17.34
CA LEU A 97 5.93 5.25 16.45
C LEU A 97 5.08 4.05 16.85
N VAL A 98 4.18 3.65 15.96
CA VAL A 98 3.36 2.46 16.10
C VAL A 98 3.76 1.45 15.05
N THR A 99 3.96 0.20 15.45
CA THR A 99 4.19 -0.92 14.54
C THR A 99 3.12 -1.97 14.71
N ALA A 100 2.85 -2.73 13.65
CA ALA A 100 1.93 -3.86 13.69
C ALA A 100 2.35 -4.94 12.69
N ALA A 101 1.96 -6.17 12.98
CA ALA A 101 2.04 -7.29 12.05
C ALA A 101 0.62 -7.74 11.67
N ASP A 102 0.50 -8.41 10.53
CA ASP A 102 -0.74 -9.03 10.05
C ASP A 102 -0.50 -10.52 9.78
N SER A 103 -1.53 -11.24 9.31
CA SER A 103 -1.37 -12.63 8.86
C SER A 103 -0.28 -12.73 7.80
N ASP A 104 0.58 -13.76 7.91
CA ASP A 104 1.71 -13.96 6.99
C ASP A 104 1.28 -14.20 5.53
N THR A 105 0.03 -14.61 5.32
CA THR A 105 -0.56 -14.88 4.00
C THR A 105 -2.02 -14.41 3.94
N PHE A 106 -2.48 -14.03 2.74
CA PHE A 106 -3.89 -13.76 2.49
C PHE A 106 -4.78 -14.99 2.73
N LEU A 107 -4.26 -16.21 2.56
CA LEU A 107 -5.07 -17.42 2.68
C LEU A 107 -5.65 -17.61 4.08
N THR A 108 -4.90 -17.21 5.12
CA THR A 108 -5.30 -17.37 6.52
C THR A 108 -5.91 -16.10 7.11
N ARG A 109 -6.04 -15.02 6.34
CA ARG A 109 -6.68 -13.80 6.82
C ARG A 109 -8.19 -13.97 6.84
N ALA A 110 -8.89 -13.71 7.96
CA ALA A 110 -10.35 -13.84 8.04
C ALA A 110 -11.08 -13.16 6.87
N ASP A 111 -10.80 -11.87 6.67
CA ASP A 111 -11.29 -11.09 5.53
C ASP A 111 -10.12 -10.60 4.68
N VAL A 112 -10.01 -11.12 3.46
CA VAL A 112 -8.97 -10.73 2.49
C VAL A 112 -9.08 -9.27 2.05
N ALA A 113 -10.23 -8.63 2.28
CA ALA A 113 -10.45 -7.20 2.02
C ALA A 113 -9.91 -6.29 3.12
N ARG A 114 -9.52 -6.82 4.28
CA ARG A 114 -9.06 -6.07 5.44
C ARG A 114 -7.57 -6.26 5.69
N VAL A 115 -7.00 -5.38 6.50
CA VAL A 115 -5.62 -5.42 6.99
C VAL A 115 -5.65 -5.11 8.49
N PRO A 116 -6.07 -6.08 9.34
CA PRO A 116 -6.26 -5.86 10.78
C PRO A 116 -5.06 -5.23 11.49
N GLY A 117 -3.83 -5.59 11.13
CA GLY A 117 -2.63 -5.01 11.72
C GLY A 117 -2.53 -3.50 11.46
N LEU A 118 -2.84 -3.06 10.24
CA LEU A 118 -2.87 -1.64 9.90
C LEU A 118 -4.03 -0.92 10.59
N ASP A 119 -5.21 -1.54 10.64
CA ASP A 119 -6.38 -0.96 11.31
C ASP A 119 -6.09 -0.70 12.81
N ASN A 120 -5.45 -1.65 13.48
CA ASN A 120 -5.07 -1.52 14.89
C ASN A 120 -3.95 -0.50 15.09
N ALA A 121 -2.97 -0.42 14.19
CA ALA A 121 -1.93 0.60 14.24
C ALA A 121 -2.50 2.02 14.08
N VAL A 122 -3.47 2.18 13.17
CA VAL A 122 -4.18 3.44 12.96
C VAL A 122 -5.05 3.80 14.17
N ALA A 123 -5.76 2.84 14.76
CA ALA A 123 -6.52 3.05 16.00
C ALA A 123 -5.62 3.53 17.14
N ALA A 124 -4.48 2.87 17.35
CA ALA A 124 -3.50 3.25 18.36
C ALA A 124 -2.89 4.64 18.14
N LEU A 125 -2.74 5.10 16.88
CA LEU A 125 -2.38 6.48 16.58
C LEU A 125 -3.52 7.46 16.90
N ARG A 126 -4.76 7.15 16.51
CA ARG A 126 -5.94 7.99 16.79
C ARG A 126 -6.15 8.24 18.28
N GLU A 127 -5.86 7.26 19.13
CA GLU A 127 -5.93 7.43 20.58
C GLU A 127 -5.05 8.58 21.09
N ARG A 128 -3.90 8.83 20.44
CA ARG A 128 -2.95 9.89 20.83
C ARG A 128 -3.18 11.19 20.08
N TRP A 129 -3.49 11.12 18.79
CA TRP A 129 -3.50 12.27 17.89
C TRP A 129 -4.91 12.74 17.50
N GLY A 130 -5.95 12.01 17.90
CA GLY A 130 -7.33 12.33 17.53
C GLY A 130 -7.57 12.09 16.04
N ASP A 131 -8.15 13.09 15.37
CA ASP A 131 -8.43 13.01 13.95
C ASP A 131 -7.14 13.11 13.12
N LEU A 132 -6.72 11.98 12.54
CA LEU A 132 -5.51 11.89 11.72
C LEU A 132 -5.62 12.68 10.40
N ALA A 133 -6.83 13.08 9.97
CA ALA A 133 -7.00 13.96 8.82
C ALA A 133 -6.42 15.36 9.06
N THR A 134 -6.22 15.75 10.32
CA THR A 134 -5.66 17.05 10.70
C THR A 134 -4.14 17.13 10.65
N LEU A 135 -3.45 16.00 10.42
CA LEU A 135 -1.99 16.01 10.24
C LEU A 135 -1.60 16.82 8.99
N ASP A 136 -0.55 17.63 9.09
CA ASP A 136 -0.17 18.60 8.07
C ASP A 136 0.43 17.93 6.83
N HIS A 137 1.30 16.94 7.03
CA HIS A 137 2.00 16.24 5.96
C HIS A 137 1.86 14.73 6.09
N ILE A 138 1.64 14.06 4.96
CA ILE A 138 1.43 12.63 4.89
C ILE A 138 2.36 12.02 3.84
N ASP A 139 3.00 10.91 4.18
CA ASP A 139 3.59 9.99 3.22
C ASP A 139 3.10 8.56 3.45
N LEU A 140 2.19 8.12 2.58
CA LEU A 140 1.72 6.73 2.56
C LEU A 140 2.59 5.88 1.63
N TYR A 141 2.86 4.63 2.02
CA TYR A 141 3.75 3.74 1.28
C TYR A 141 3.14 3.35 -0.09
N GLY A 142 3.55 4.06 -1.13
CA GLY A 142 2.97 3.97 -2.47
C GLY A 142 3.52 2.87 -3.39
N CYS A 143 3.52 1.60 -2.98
CA CYS A 143 3.89 0.50 -3.90
C CYS A 143 2.83 0.19 -4.95
N PHE A 144 1.56 0.24 -4.55
CA PHE A 144 0.38 0.01 -5.41
C PHE A 144 -0.80 0.86 -4.91
N PRO A 145 -1.72 1.28 -5.81
CA PRO A 145 -2.90 2.07 -5.45
C PRO A 145 -3.75 1.45 -4.34
N SER A 146 -3.89 0.13 -4.31
CA SER A 146 -4.68 -0.57 -3.30
C SER A 146 -4.23 -0.29 -1.87
N MET A 147 -2.92 -0.26 -1.61
CA MET A 147 -2.41 -0.05 -0.25
C MET A 147 -2.58 1.40 0.18
N VAL A 148 -2.25 2.36 -0.68
CA VAL A 148 -2.45 3.80 -0.38
C VAL A 148 -3.91 4.08 -0.12
N ALA A 149 -4.80 3.61 -1.00
CA ALA A 149 -6.22 3.83 -0.84
C ALA A 149 -6.76 3.17 0.44
N TYR A 150 -6.24 2.00 0.84
CA TYR A 150 -6.66 1.31 2.06
C TYR A 150 -6.21 2.11 3.28
N THR A 151 -4.94 2.50 3.32
CA THR A 151 -4.37 3.28 4.43
C THR A 151 -5.06 4.62 4.57
N ALA A 152 -5.34 5.31 3.45
CA ALA A 152 -6.07 6.57 3.44
C ALA A 152 -7.47 6.42 4.06
N GLU A 153 -8.25 5.42 3.62
CA GLU A 153 -9.57 5.12 4.22
C GLU A 153 -9.45 4.79 5.71
N ALA A 154 -8.53 3.89 6.07
CA ALA A 154 -8.32 3.47 7.45
C ALA A 154 -8.02 4.66 8.36
N MET A 155 -7.21 5.62 7.88
CA MET A 155 -6.85 6.85 8.59
C MET A 155 -7.92 7.96 8.51
N GLY A 156 -8.89 7.86 7.61
CA GLY A 156 -9.91 8.89 7.39
C GLY A 156 -9.40 10.06 6.53
N LEU A 157 -8.39 9.82 5.69
CA LEU A 157 -7.80 10.82 4.81
C LEU A 157 -8.61 10.95 3.51
N ASP A 158 -8.85 12.19 3.08
CA ASP A 158 -9.41 12.48 1.76
C ASP A 158 -8.44 12.00 0.66
N PRO A 159 -8.83 11.11 -0.27
CA PRO A 159 -7.97 10.70 -1.37
C PRO A 159 -7.57 11.84 -2.33
N GLY A 160 -8.27 12.98 -2.31
CA GLY A 160 -7.96 14.16 -3.13
C GLY A 160 -6.85 15.06 -2.56
N ARG A 161 -6.41 14.85 -1.31
CA ARG A 161 -5.31 15.62 -0.73
C ARG A 161 -3.94 15.07 -1.18
N GLU A 162 -2.90 15.83 -0.90
CA GLU A 162 -1.53 15.33 -1.00
C GLU A 162 -1.28 14.22 0.05
N LEU A 163 -1.15 12.98 -0.42
CA LEU A 163 -0.95 11.76 0.40
C LEU A 163 0.50 11.24 0.35
N THR A 164 1.41 12.01 -0.24
CA THR A 164 2.84 11.75 -0.28
C THR A 164 3.61 13.06 -0.33
N VAL A 165 4.74 13.12 0.36
CA VAL A 165 5.71 14.23 0.22
C VAL A 165 6.85 13.86 -0.72
N ALA A 166 6.93 12.59 -1.12
CA ALA A 166 8.05 12.03 -1.86
C ALA A 166 7.69 11.59 -3.30
N GLY A 167 6.41 11.28 -3.56
CA GLY A 167 5.90 10.81 -4.86
C GLY A 167 5.68 9.30 -4.96
N GLY A 168 5.95 8.55 -3.87
CA GLY A 168 5.77 7.10 -3.76
C GLY A 168 6.59 6.24 -4.72
N LEU A 169 6.56 4.91 -4.50
CA LEU A 169 7.47 3.96 -5.14
C LEU A 169 7.25 3.80 -6.65
N GLY A 170 6.07 4.17 -7.17
CA GLY A 170 5.80 4.17 -8.61
C GLY A 170 6.59 5.23 -9.37
N PHE A 171 6.75 6.43 -8.79
CA PHE A 171 7.30 7.60 -9.50
C PHE A 171 8.62 8.10 -8.90
N MET A 172 8.73 8.23 -7.58
CA MET A 172 10.02 8.47 -6.91
C MET A 172 10.99 7.31 -7.15
N GLY A 173 10.45 6.11 -7.40
CA GLY A 173 11.22 4.89 -7.55
C GLY A 173 11.36 4.13 -6.24
N ALA A 174 11.64 2.84 -6.39
CA ALA A 174 11.66 1.86 -5.32
C ALA A 174 13.06 1.25 -5.20
N PRO A 175 13.96 1.83 -4.36
CA PRO A 175 15.25 1.22 -4.02
C PRO A 175 15.04 0.03 -3.07
N LEU A 176 14.22 -0.93 -3.50
CA LEU A 176 13.77 -2.11 -2.77
C LEU A 176 13.40 -1.78 -1.31
N ASN A 177 14.22 -2.23 -0.37
CA ASN A 177 13.96 -2.15 1.07
C ASN A 177 14.10 -0.73 1.65
N PHE A 178 14.66 0.23 0.91
CA PHE A 178 14.92 1.59 1.44
C PHE A 178 13.86 2.63 1.02
N ALA A 179 12.74 2.24 0.42
CA ALA A 179 11.73 3.18 -0.03
C ALA A 179 11.14 4.05 1.10
N ALA A 180 10.82 3.46 2.26
CA ALA A 180 10.37 4.23 3.42
C ALA A 180 11.46 5.16 3.99
N GLY A 181 12.74 4.81 3.79
CA GLY A 181 13.87 5.68 4.13
C GLY A 181 13.90 6.95 3.29
N GLN A 182 13.61 6.84 1.98
CA GLN A 182 13.49 8.00 1.09
C GLN A 182 12.30 8.89 1.48
N ALA A 183 11.15 8.30 1.82
CA ALA A 183 10.00 9.04 2.35
C ALA A 183 10.35 9.81 3.64
N LEU A 184 11.09 9.19 4.57
CA LEU A 184 11.57 9.85 5.78
C LEU A 184 12.52 11.02 5.47
N ILE A 185 13.41 10.88 4.48
CA ILE A 185 14.31 11.97 4.07
C ILE A 185 13.51 13.15 3.51
N ALA A 186 12.53 12.88 2.63
CA ALA A 186 11.64 13.90 2.10
C ALA A 186 10.82 14.58 3.21
N MET A 187 10.27 13.80 4.14
CA MET A 187 9.52 14.32 5.29
C MET A 187 10.38 15.20 6.21
N VAL A 188 11.64 14.81 6.46
CA VAL A 188 12.56 15.64 7.26
C VAL A 188 12.84 16.98 6.59
N ARG A 189 13.02 17.00 5.26
CA ARG A 189 13.20 18.26 4.51
C ARG A 189 11.94 19.13 4.61
N ARG A 190 10.77 18.53 4.38
CA ARG A 190 9.47 19.20 4.46
C ARG A 190 9.23 19.85 5.83
N LEU A 191 9.45 19.12 6.91
CA LEU A 191 9.23 19.63 8.27
C LEU A 191 10.22 20.74 8.68
N ARG A 192 11.43 20.76 8.12
CA ARG A 192 12.38 21.87 8.36
C ARG A 192 11.93 23.15 7.69
N GLU A 193 11.28 23.06 6.53
CA GLU A 193 10.65 24.20 5.85
C GLU A 193 9.35 24.65 6.53
N HIS A 194 8.76 23.76 7.34
CA HIS A 194 7.48 23.95 8.04
C HIS A 194 7.61 23.71 9.56
N PRO A 195 8.35 24.56 10.29
CA PRO A 195 8.62 24.32 11.71
C PRO A 195 7.33 24.28 12.55
N GLY A 196 7.20 23.26 13.40
CA GLY A 196 6.07 23.07 14.31
C GLY A 196 4.95 22.19 13.74
N GLU A 197 4.89 21.99 12.43
CA GLU A 197 3.94 21.10 11.78
C GLU A 197 4.24 19.62 12.09
N LEU A 198 3.25 18.76 11.85
CA LEU A 198 3.30 17.32 12.07
C LEU A 198 3.30 16.56 10.73
N GLY A 199 4.28 15.67 10.58
CA GLY A 199 4.41 14.81 9.43
C GLY A 199 4.24 13.33 9.80
N LEU A 200 3.48 12.58 9.02
CA LEU A 200 3.36 11.12 9.17
C LEU A 200 4.00 10.38 8.01
N VAL A 201 4.81 9.37 8.31
CA VAL A 201 5.35 8.43 7.32
C VAL A 201 4.90 7.02 7.65
N GLN A 202 4.36 6.35 6.63
CA GLN A 202 3.94 4.95 6.69
C GLN A 202 4.97 4.05 6.00
N GLY A 203 5.35 2.98 6.68
CA GLY A 203 6.07 1.84 6.11
C GLY A 203 5.13 0.65 5.96
N ASN A 204 5.19 0.00 4.79
CA ASN A 204 4.50 -1.26 4.50
C ASN A 204 5.50 -2.34 4.09
N GLY A 205 5.39 -3.53 4.67
CA GLY A 205 6.20 -4.70 4.34
C GLY A 205 5.39 -5.87 3.79
N GLY A 206 5.99 -6.61 2.86
CA GLY A 206 5.38 -7.80 2.27
C GLY A 206 4.06 -7.50 1.56
N HIS A 207 3.11 -8.41 1.70
CA HIS A 207 1.76 -8.27 1.14
C HIS A 207 0.79 -7.65 2.15
N ALA A 208 1.18 -6.49 2.71
CA ALA A 208 0.52 -5.85 3.85
C ALA A 208 0.61 -6.63 5.16
N THR A 209 1.75 -7.29 5.39
CA THR A 209 1.98 -8.15 6.57
C THR A 209 2.69 -7.43 7.71
N LYS A 210 3.29 -6.26 7.44
CA LYS A 210 4.04 -5.46 8.41
C LYS A 210 3.77 -3.99 8.18
N HIS A 211 3.53 -3.26 9.26
CA HIS A 211 3.22 -1.84 9.23
C HIS A 211 4.05 -1.08 10.25
N ALA A 212 4.50 0.11 9.86
CA ALA A 212 5.10 1.08 10.76
C ALA A 212 4.51 2.46 10.44
N LEU A 213 4.06 3.19 11.46
CA LEU A 213 3.51 4.53 11.33
C LEU A 213 4.28 5.43 12.29
N GLY A 214 5.07 6.35 11.73
CA GLY A 214 5.86 7.31 12.49
C GLY A 214 5.29 8.72 12.34
N VAL A 215 5.15 9.45 13.44
CA VAL A 215 4.80 10.89 13.46
C VAL A 215 6.06 11.68 13.81
N PHE A 216 6.30 12.78 13.12
CA PHE A 216 7.52 13.59 13.21
C PHE A 216 7.20 15.08 13.28
N SER A 217 8.06 15.86 13.93
CA SER A 217 7.97 17.33 13.99
C SER A 217 9.33 17.95 14.33
N THR A 218 9.54 19.24 14.03
CA THR A 218 10.68 19.98 14.58
C THR A 218 10.49 20.34 16.06
N THR A 219 9.26 20.29 16.57
CA THR A 219 8.97 20.45 17.99
C THR A 219 9.38 19.19 18.74
N PRO A 220 10.28 19.26 19.75
CA PRO A 220 10.69 18.09 20.51
C PRO A 220 9.51 17.50 21.32
N PRO A 221 9.49 16.19 21.59
CA PRO A 221 8.53 15.59 22.49
C PRO A 221 8.85 15.94 23.96
N ASP A 222 7.83 15.95 24.82
CA ASP A 222 8.00 16.20 26.26
C ASP A 222 8.71 15.03 26.98
N GLU A 223 8.65 13.84 26.39
CA GLU A 223 9.23 12.60 26.92
C GLU A 223 9.86 11.74 25.80
N LEU A 224 10.65 10.74 26.20
CA LEU A 224 11.23 9.79 25.25
C LEU A 224 10.13 9.01 24.53
N VAL A 225 10.14 9.04 23.21
CA VAL A 225 9.21 8.25 22.39
C VAL A 225 9.71 6.81 22.26
N LEU A 226 8.94 5.88 22.80
CA LEU A 226 9.15 4.45 22.64
C LEU A 226 8.25 3.89 21.53
N THR A 227 8.72 2.85 20.84
CA THR A 227 7.90 2.13 19.86
C THR A 227 6.77 1.41 20.58
N ARG A 228 5.54 1.63 20.11
CA ARG A 228 4.36 0.87 20.51
C ARG A 228 4.10 -0.22 19.47
N THR A 229 3.69 -1.39 19.92
CA THR A 229 3.25 -2.46 19.03
C THR A 229 1.76 -2.62 19.19
N ALA A 230 1.00 -2.37 18.13
CA ALA A 230 -0.41 -2.70 18.09
C ALA A 230 -0.53 -4.21 17.82
N GLU A 231 -1.09 -4.93 18.79
CA GLU A 231 -1.33 -6.36 18.63
C GLU A 231 -2.36 -6.61 17.53
N SER A 232 -2.11 -7.63 16.72
CA SER A 232 -3.06 -8.14 15.74
C SER A 232 -3.40 -9.56 16.12
N VAL A 233 -4.56 -9.73 16.74
CA VAL A 233 -5.16 -11.04 17.04
C VAL A 233 -6.45 -11.12 16.23
N GLY A 234 -6.33 -10.99 14.91
CA GLY A 234 -7.47 -11.24 14.02
C GLY A 234 -7.81 -12.72 14.01
N ASP A 235 -9.10 -13.03 13.81
CA ASP A 235 -9.52 -14.37 13.46
C ASP A 235 -8.75 -14.84 12.21
N GLN A 236 -8.37 -16.11 12.20
CA GLN A 236 -7.69 -16.73 11.08
C GLN A 236 -8.59 -17.73 10.39
N GLU A 237 -8.48 -17.74 9.08
CA GLU A 237 -9.09 -18.74 8.23
C GLU A 237 -8.15 -19.93 8.02
N LEU A 238 -8.74 -21.08 7.71
CA LEU A 238 -7.96 -22.28 7.41
C LEU A 238 -7.31 -22.15 6.04
N ARG A 239 -6.09 -22.68 5.92
CA ARG A 239 -5.48 -22.97 4.63
C ARG A 239 -5.80 -24.42 4.26
N ALA A 240 -6.37 -24.61 3.07
CA ALA A 240 -6.60 -25.95 2.53
C ALA A 240 -5.28 -26.56 2.03
N ASP A 241 -5.25 -27.89 1.94
CA ASP A 241 -4.14 -28.63 1.33
C ASP A 241 -4.00 -28.27 -0.16
N ASP A 242 -2.78 -28.29 -0.68
CA ASP A 242 -2.48 -27.86 -2.05
C ASP A 242 -3.14 -28.77 -3.12
N ASP A 243 -3.53 -30.00 -2.77
CA ASP A 243 -4.23 -30.97 -3.62
C ASP A 243 -5.75 -31.02 -3.39
N ALA A 244 -6.29 -30.14 -2.53
CA ALA A 244 -7.72 -30.07 -2.26
C ALA A 244 -8.52 -29.77 -3.54
N ALA A 245 -9.66 -30.44 -3.67
CA ALA A 245 -10.57 -30.30 -4.80
C ALA A 245 -12.03 -30.26 -4.34
N GLY A 246 -12.87 -29.56 -5.11
CA GLY A 246 -14.28 -29.40 -4.83
C GLY A 246 -14.82 -28.01 -5.16
N ASP A 247 -16.07 -27.77 -4.76
CA ASP A 247 -16.75 -26.51 -4.99
C ASP A 247 -16.20 -25.41 -4.06
N ALA A 248 -15.94 -24.24 -4.63
CA ALA A 248 -15.37 -23.10 -3.95
C ALA A 248 -16.01 -21.78 -4.39
N VAL A 249 -15.68 -20.71 -3.66
CA VAL A 249 -16.06 -19.33 -3.97
C VAL A 249 -14.80 -18.50 -4.12
N ILE A 250 -14.77 -17.60 -5.12
CA ILE A 250 -13.65 -16.67 -5.30
C ILE A 250 -13.73 -15.54 -4.26
N ASP A 251 -12.72 -15.41 -3.41
CA ASP A 251 -12.59 -14.30 -2.45
C ASP A 251 -11.76 -13.12 -3.00
N GLY A 252 -10.96 -13.37 -4.04
CA GLY A 252 -10.17 -12.34 -4.72
C GLY A 252 -9.54 -12.90 -6.00
N ILE A 253 -9.35 -12.05 -7.01
CA ILE A 253 -8.81 -12.47 -8.31
C ILE A 253 -8.00 -11.35 -8.97
N THR A 254 -6.97 -11.74 -9.71
CA THR A 254 -6.21 -10.90 -10.64
C THR A 254 -5.93 -11.67 -11.92
N VAL A 255 -5.52 -10.98 -12.98
CA VAL A 255 -5.12 -11.58 -14.26
C VAL A 255 -3.73 -11.09 -14.60
N GLU A 256 -2.78 -11.99 -14.79
CA GLU A 256 -1.45 -11.70 -15.27
C GLU A 256 -1.46 -11.36 -16.77
N TYR A 257 -0.64 -10.39 -17.16
CA TYR A 257 -0.49 -9.97 -18.55
C TYR A 257 0.93 -10.16 -19.04
N GLU A 258 1.05 -10.73 -20.23
CA GLU A 258 2.22 -10.58 -21.08
C GLU A 258 2.00 -9.45 -22.09
N ARG A 259 3.04 -9.16 -22.89
CA ARG A 259 2.93 -8.16 -23.97
C ARG A 259 1.87 -8.53 -25.01
N SER A 260 1.54 -9.82 -25.15
CA SER A 260 0.52 -10.35 -26.08
C SER A 260 -0.90 -10.29 -25.52
N GLY A 261 -1.09 -10.02 -24.21
CA GLY A 261 -2.40 -9.99 -23.57
C GLY A 261 -2.46 -10.80 -22.27
N PRO A 262 -3.68 -11.07 -21.76
CA PRO A 262 -3.88 -11.84 -20.53
C PRO A 262 -3.45 -13.30 -20.72
N THR A 263 -2.75 -13.86 -19.74
CA THR A 263 -2.21 -15.23 -19.81
C THR A 263 -2.73 -16.16 -18.72
N ARG A 264 -2.95 -15.65 -17.51
CA ARG A 264 -3.35 -16.47 -16.36
C ARG A 264 -4.18 -15.67 -15.37
N ALA A 265 -5.35 -16.19 -14.99
CA ALA A 265 -6.08 -15.72 -13.82
C ALA A 265 -5.53 -16.42 -12.57
N VAL A 266 -5.35 -15.65 -11.49
CA VAL A 266 -4.92 -16.14 -10.18
C VAL A 266 -5.96 -15.72 -9.16
N ALA A 267 -6.55 -16.68 -8.46
CA ALA A 267 -7.65 -16.46 -7.52
C ALA A 267 -7.35 -17.04 -6.14
N ILE A 268 -7.87 -16.37 -5.11
CA ILE A 268 -8.05 -16.95 -3.78
C ILE A 268 -9.40 -17.65 -3.80
N CYS A 269 -9.41 -18.97 -3.65
CA CYS A 269 -10.63 -19.78 -3.64
C CYS A 269 -10.87 -20.33 -2.23
N ARG A 270 -12.08 -20.15 -1.71
CA ARG A 270 -12.53 -20.67 -0.41
C ARG A 270 -13.53 -21.79 -0.62
N PHE A 271 -13.24 -22.99 -0.13
CA PHE A 271 -14.12 -24.13 -0.28
C PHE A 271 -15.42 -23.97 0.50
N VAL A 272 -16.53 -24.40 -0.10
CA VAL A 272 -17.88 -24.27 0.50
C VAL A 272 -18.09 -25.19 1.71
N ASP A 273 -17.28 -26.24 1.85
CA ASP A 273 -17.35 -27.19 2.96
C ASP A 273 -16.50 -26.79 4.18
N GLY A 274 -15.89 -25.60 4.14
CA GLY A 274 -15.18 -25.02 5.27
C GLY A 274 -13.75 -25.53 5.48
N ARG A 275 -13.18 -26.32 4.56
CA ARG A 275 -11.78 -26.79 4.67
C ARG A 275 -10.72 -25.69 4.45
N GLY A 276 -11.16 -24.46 4.16
CA GLY A 276 -10.29 -23.29 4.05
C GLY A 276 -10.06 -22.81 2.62
N ARG A 277 -8.95 -22.09 2.43
CA ARG A 277 -8.58 -21.43 1.17
C ARG A 277 -7.32 -21.99 0.53
N LEU A 278 -7.26 -21.88 -0.79
CA LEU A 278 -6.02 -22.03 -1.56
C LEU A 278 -5.89 -20.97 -2.67
N TRP A 279 -4.72 -20.92 -3.28
CA TRP A 279 -4.50 -20.25 -4.56
C TRP A 279 -4.89 -21.20 -5.69
N ALA A 280 -5.77 -20.77 -6.59
CA ALA A 280 -6.10 -21.51 -7.80
C ALA A 280 -5.88 -20.65 -9.05
N ASN A 281 -5.52 -21.30 -10.16
CA ASN A 281 -5.24 -20.62 -11.43
C ASN A 281 -6.22 -21.03 -12.53
N SER A 282 -6.34 -20.20 -13.57
CA SER A 282 -7.03 -20.59 -14.79
C SER A 282 -6.41 -19.92 -16.01
N SER A 283 -6.29 -20.68 -17.09
CA SER A 283 -5.87 -20.17 -18.41
C SER A 283 -7.02 -20.21 -19.44
N ASP A 284 -8.24 -20.55 -19.00
CA ASP A 284 -9.42 -20.57 -19.88
C ASP A 284 -9.69 -19.15 -20.42
N PRO A 285 -9.68 -18.94 -21.75
CA PRO A 285 -9.98 -17.64 -22.36
C PRO A 285 -11.31 -17.02 -21.92
N ALA A 286 -12.32 -17.83 -21.57
CA ALA A 286 -13.59 -17.33 -21.05
C ALA A 286 -13.44 -16.72 -19.65
N ILE A 287 -12.69 -17.38 -18.77
CA ILE A 287 -12.40 -16.87 -17.42
C ILE A 287 -11.51 -15.63 -17.49
N LEU A 288 -10.49 -15.62 -18.36
CA LEU A 288 -9.62 -14.46 -18.54
C LEU A 288 -10.40 -13.22 -18.98
N ARG A 289 -11.36 -13.38 -19.93
CA ARG A 289 -12.25 -12.29 -20.34
C ARG A 289 -13.16 -11.85 -19.20
N ALA A 290 -13.84 -12.79 -18.56
CA ALA A 290 -14.78 -12.48 -17.50
C ALA A 290 -14.10 -11.79 -16.31
N ALA A 291 -12.87 -12.18 -15.96
CA ALA A 291 -12.14 -11.59 -14.84
C ALA A 291 -11.80 -10.10 -15.03
N VAL A 292 -11.87 -9.60 -16.25
CA VAL A 292 -11.60 -8.19 -16.56
C VAL A 292 -12.84 -7.40 -17.00
N THR A 293 -13.98 -8.06 -17.18
CA THR A 293 -15.25 -7.44 -17.61
C THR A 293 -16.42 -7.64 -16.64
N GLU A 294 -16.32 -8.58 -15.70
CA GLU A 294 -17.38 -8.97 -14.77
C GLU A 294 -16.86 -9.01 -13.33
N GLU A 295 -17.77 -8.88 -12.35
CA GLU A 295 -17.45 -9.17 -10.95
C GLU A 295 -17.43 -10.69 -10.72
N LEU A 296 -16.27 -11.22 -10.36
CA LEU A 296 -16.09 -12.65 -10.10
C LEU A 296 -15.92 -12.98 -8.61
N VAL A 297 -15.61 -11.98 -7.79
CA VAL A 297 -15.56 -12.17 -6.34
C VAL A 297 -16.97 -12.53 -5.86
N GLY A 298 -17.07 -13.58 -5.06
CA GLY A 298 -18.34 -14.15 -4.60
C GLY A 298 -18.97 -15.15 -5.56
N THR A 299 -18.42 -15.39 -6.75
CA THR A 299 -18.93 -16.41 -7.68
C THR A 299 -18.45 -17.82 -7.32
N SER A 300 -19.29 -18.82 -7.59
CA SER A 300 -18.96 -20.24 -7.40
C SER A 300 -18.09 -20.78 -8.53
N VAL A 301 -17.14 -21.64 -8.18
CA VAL A 301 -16.20 -22.32 -9.09
C VAL A 301 -15.95 -23.74 -8.63
N SER A 302 -15.45 -24.60 -9.52
CA SER A 302 -14.89 -25.90 -9.16
C SER A 302 -13.36 -25.79 -9.16
N VAL A 303 -12.72 -26.32 -8.12
CA VAL A 303 -11.25 -26.39 -8.01
C VAL A 303 -10.78 -27.83 -8.09
N VAL A 304 -9.80 -28.12 -8.95
CA VAL A 304 -9.15 -29.43 -9.06
C VAL A 304 -7.67 -29.22 -9.37
N GLY A 305 -6.77 -29.79 -8.57
CA GLY A 305 -5.32 -29.75 -8.85
C GLY A 305 -4.73 -28.33 -8.89
N GLY A 306 -5.27 -27.40 -8.10
CA GLY A 306 -4.84 -25.99 -8.10
C GLY A 306 -5.33 -25.18 -9.30
N GLU A 307 -6.23 -25.73 -10.12
CA GLU A 307 -6.90 -25.01 -11.19
C GLU A 307 -8.37 -24.78 -10.86
N PHE A 308 -8.95 -23.67 -11.32
CA PHE A 308 -10.38 -23.38 -11.17
C PHE A 308 -11.10 -23.22 -12.51
N SER A 309 -12.34 -23.69 -12.55
CA SER A 309 -13.26 -23.55 -13.68
C SER A 309 -14.66 -23.10 -13.22
N ARG A 310 -15.47 -22.59 -14.16
CA ARG A 310 -16.90 -22.30 -13.92
C ARG A 310 -17.79 -23.41 -14.45
#